data_AF-A0AAW6JNZ1-F1
#
_entry.id   AF-A0AAW6JNZ1-F1
#
_cell.length_a   1.000
_cell.length_b   1.000
_cell.length_c   1.000
_cell.angle_alpha   90.00
_cell.angle_beta   90.00
_cell.angle_gamma   90.00
#
_symmetry.space_group_name_H-M   'P 1'
#
loop_
_entity.id
_entity.type
_entity.pdbx_description
1 polymer ?
#
loop_
_entity_poly.entity_id
_entity_poly.type
_entity_poly.pdbx_seq_one_letter_code
_entity_poly.pdbx_strand_id
1 'polypeptide(L)'
;MPEEESILDPFLIQLLEGYTLTEVAEIERYMTEWDAATYSSVAQSILDHADRKQIDPLKYLRKAHNFNKRGAVRVPKTGYRGDSSAVYRKGNEYLIVRPDKYGSEKIVTYGVNDD
;
A
#
# COMPACT_ATOMS: atom_id res chain seq x y z
N MET A 1 14.96 -28.14 -18.11
CA MET A 1 14.23 -26.88 -17.89
C MET A 1 13.55 -26.54 -19.19
N PRO A 2 12.21 -26.59 -19.20
CA PRO A 2 11.45 -25.34 -19.09
C PRO A 2 10.24 -25.52 -18.16
N GLU A 3 9.38 -24.49 -18.06
CA GLU A 3 8.16 -24.38 -17.22
C GLU A 3 8.35 -23.67 -15.87
N GLU A 4 8.50 -22.35 -15.93
CA GLU A 4 7.74 -21.51 -15.00
C GLU A 4 6.96 -20.51 -15.88
N GLU A 5 5.81 -20.97 -16.37
CA GLU A 5 4.74 -20.05 -16.76
C GLU A 5 4.59 -19.06 -15.61
N SER A 6 4.72 -17.76 -15.90
CA SER A 6 4.50 -16.73 -14.91
C SER A 6 3.09 -16.91 -14.37
N ILE A 7 2.98 -17.43 -13.14
CA ILE A 7 1.76 -17.38 -12.36
C ILE A 7 1.56 -15.88 -12.12
N LEU A 8 0.91 -15.21 -13.07
CA LEU A 8 0.49 -13.84 -12.92
C LEU A 8 -0.38 -13.82 -11.67
N ASP A 9 0.04 -13.02 -10.68
CA ASP A 9 -0.64 -12.87 -9.41
C ASP A 9 -2.16 -12.67 -9.67
N PRO A 10 -3.04 -13.59 -9.26
CA PRO A 10 -4.47 -13.48 -9.56
C PRO A 10 -5.07 -12.20 -8.98
N PHE A 11 -4.51 -11.71 -7.87
CA PHE A 11 -4.93 -10.43 -7.28
C PHE A 11 -4.46 -9.24 -8.11
N LEU A 12 -3.33 -9.34 -8.82
CA LEU A 12 -2.91 -8.29 -9.75
C LEU A 12 -3.86 -8.23 -10.95
N ILE A 13 -4.24 -9.38 -11.52
CA ILE A 13 -5.23 -9.43 -12.61
C ILE A 13 -6.53 -8.76 -12.17
N GLN A 14 -7.04 -9.12 -10.98
CA GLN A 14 -8.25 -8.52 -10.42
C GLN A 14 -8.09 -7.01 -10.14
N LEU A 15 -6.94 -6.58 -9.63
CA LEU A 15 -6.68 -5.18 -9.31
C LEU A 15 -6.63 -4.28 -10.56
N LEU A 16 -6.18 -4.82 -11.68
CA LEU A 16 -6.05 -4.08 -12.95
C LEU A 16 -7.32 -4.16 -13.81
N GLU A 17 -8.27 -5.03 -13.47
CA GLU A 17 -9.50 -5.23 -14.22
C GLU A 17 -10.36 -3.94 -14.24
N GLY A 18 -10.80 -3.55 -15.44
CA GLY A 18 -11.67 -2.38 -15.63
C GLY A 18 -10.96 -1.03 -15.69
N TYR A 19 -9.65 -0.97 -15.48
CA TYR A 19 -8.86 0.26 -15.62
C TYR A 19 -8.32 0.46 -17.03
N THR A 20 -8.13 1.72 -17.41
CA THR A 20 -7.45 2.09 -18.66
C THR A 20 -5.94 1.83 -18.59
N LEU A 21 -5.25 1.74 -19.74
CA LEU A 21 -3.79 1.52 -19.77
C LEU A 21 -3.00 2.58 -18.97
N THR A 22 -3.46 3.83 -18.97
CA THR A 22 -2.85 4.90 -18.20
C THR A 22 -3.02 4.72 -16.69
N GLU A 23 -4.18 4.20 -16.28
CA GLU A 23 -4.47 3.93 -14.87
C GLU A 23 -3.76 2.68 -14.39
N VAL A 24 -3.65 1.64 -15.22
CA VAL A 24 -2.85 0.44 -14.95
C VAL A 24 -1.40 0.82 -14.67
N ALA A 25 -0.79 1.64 -15.54
CA ALA A 25 0.59 2.10 -15.34
C ALA A 25 0.74 2.93 -14.04
N GLU A 26 -0.30 3.67 -13.66
CA GLU A 26 -0.32 4.42 -12.40
C GLU A 26 -0.42 3.48 -11.18
N ILE A 27 -1.28 2.45 -11.24
CA ILE A 27 -1.42 1.43 -10.20
C ILE A 27 -0.09 0.71 -9.99
N GLU A 28 0.50 0.19 -11.07
CA GLU A 28 1.78 -0.53 -11.03
C GLU A 28 2.88 0.33 -10.42
N ARG A 29 2.96 1.62 -10.81
CA ARG A 29 3.91 2.57 -10.24
C ARG A 29 3.69 2.73 -8.73
N TYR A 30 2.46 2.97 -8.29
CA TYR A 30 2.17 3.13 -6.87
C TYR A 30 2.44 1.87 -6.07
N MET A 31 2.13 0.68 -6.59
CA MET A 31 2.41 -0.59 -5.92
C MET A 31 3.89 -0.76 -5.54
N THR A 32 4.82 -0.16 -6.28
CA THR A 32 6.25 -0.22 -5.93
C THR A 32 6.58 0.43 -4.59
N GLU A 33 5.71 1.31 -4.08
CA GLU A 33 5.84 1.98 -2.78
C GLU A 33 5.32 1.13 -1.63
N TRP A 34 4.68 -0.01 -1.91
CA TRP A 34 3.98 -0.83 -0.93
C TRP A 34 4.75 -2.09 -0.53
N ASP A 35 4.41 -2.61 0.65
CA ASP A 35 4.80 -3.91 1.16
C ASP A 35 3.55 -4.76 1.41
N ALA A 36 3.63 -6.05 1.10
CA ALA A 36 2.51 -6.97 1.25
C ALA A 36 2.20 -7.29 2.73
N ALA A 37 3.09 -6.96 3.67
CA ALA A 37 3.02 -7.30 5.08
C ALA A 37 2.80 -8.80 5.32
N THR A 38 1.57 -9.22 5.62
CA THR A 38 1.22 -10.63 5.88
C THR A 38 0.41 -11.26 4.74
N TYR A 39 0.09 -10.50 3.70
CA TYR A 39 -0.62 -10.98 2.51
C TYR A 39 0.32 -11.70 1.55
N SER A 40 -0.22 -12.53 0.66
CA SER A 40 0.58 -13.23 -0.35
C SER A 40 1.13 -12.28 -1.42
N SER A 41 0.47 -11.14 -1.65
CA SER A 41 0.93 -10.12 -2.59
C SER A 41 0.48 -8.71 -2.19
N VAL A 42 1.16 -7.71 -2.77
CA VAL A 42 0.78 -6.30 -2.62
C VAL A 42 -0.62 -6.06 -3.19
N ALA A 43 -0.94 -6.67 -4.32
CA ALA A 43 -2.26 -6.54 -4.94
C ALA A 43 -3.37 -7.08 -4.03
N GLN A 44 -3.13 -8.22 -3.37
CA GLN A 44 -4.08 -8.78 -2.40
C GLN A 44 -4.32 -7.80 -1.23
N SER A 45 -3.25 -7.25 -0.66
CA SER A 45 -3.33 -6.27 0.44
C SER A 45 -4.14 -5.04 0.06
N ILE A 46 -3.92 -4.51 -1.15
CA ILE A 46 -4.65 -3.35 -1.68
C ILE A 46 -6.13 -3.68 -1.87
N LEU A 47 -6.45 -4.79 -2.54
CA LEU A 47 -7.82 -5.21 -2.81
C LEU A 47 -8.61 -5.46 -1.52
N ASP A 48 -8.02 -6.20 -0.57
CA ASP A 48 -8.67 -6.49 0.71
C ASP A 48 -8.98 -5.20 1.49
N HIS A 49 -8.04 -4.25 1.53
CA HIS A 49 -8.27 -2.99 2.21
C HIS A 49 -9.32 -2.12 1.50
N ALA A 50 -9.23 -2.03 0.18
CA ALA A 50 -10.15 -1.28 -0.66
C ALA A 50 -11.59 -1.79 -0.49
N ASP A 51 -11.78 -3.10 -0.51
CA ASP A 51 -13.08 -3.75 -0.29
C ASP A 51 -13.61 -3.49 1.13
N ARG A 52 -12.81 -3.74 2.18
CA ARG A 52 -13.24 -3.47 3.57
C ARG A 52 -13.63 -2.02 3.83
N LYS A 53 -13.05 -1.07 3.08
CA LYS A 53 -13.35 0.35 3.18
C LYS A 53 -14.30 0.87 2.11
N GLN A 54 -14.79 -0.01 1.22
CA GLN A 54 -15.66 0.33 0.10
C GLN A 54 -15.14 1.54 -0.69
N ILE A 55 -13.84 1.54 -0.97
CA ILE A 55 -13.13 2.58 -1.72
C ILE A 55 -12.52 1.99 -2.97
N ASP A 56 -12.56 2.74 -4.07
CA ASP A 56 -11.85 2.40 -5.30
C ASP A 56 -10.34 2.20 -5.05
N PRO A 57 -9.73 1.09 -5.51
CA PRO A 57 -8.30 0.80 -5.31
C PRO A 57 -7.36 1.90 -5.84
N LEU A 58 -7.61 2.43 -7.03
CA LEU A 58 -6.77 3.49 -7.59
C LEU A 58 -6.90 4.79 -6.78
N LYS A 59 -8.11 5.15 -6.35
CA LYS A 59 -8.33 6.29 -5.45
C LYS A 59 -7.61 6.09 -4.11
N TYR A 60 -7.63 4.88 -3.57
CA TYR A 60 -6.89 4.52 -2.34
C TYR A 60 -5.38 4.71 -2.53
N LEU A 61 -4.81 4.17 -3.62
CA LEU A 61 -3.38 4.32 -3.94
C LEU A 61 -2.99 5.78 -4.15
N ARG A 62 -3.78 6.56 -4.89
CA ARG A 62 -3.55 8.00 -5.10
C ARG A 62 -3.54 8.76 -3.77
N LYS A 63 -4.45 8.46 -2.86
CA LYS A 63 -4.47 9.10 -1.54
C LYS A 63 -3.24 8.76 -0.71
N ALA A 64 -2.85 7.49 -0.68
CA ALA A 64 -1.66 7.04 0.02
C ALA A 64 -0.38 7.69 -0.54
N HIS A 65 -0.22 7.72 -1.87
CA HIS A 65 0.92 8.37 -2.54
C HIS A 65 1.01 9.87 -2.23
N ASN A 66 -0.13 10.55 -2.18
CA ASN A 66 -0.20 11.98 -1.86
C ASN A 66 -0.12 12.29 -0.35
N PHE A 67 0.01 11.28 0.51
CA PHE A 67 0.12 11.49 1.95
C PHE A 67 1.39 12.27 2.29
N ASN A 68 1.24 13.52 2.69
CA ASN A 68 2.37 14.39 3.02
C ASN A 68 2.84 14.17 4.46
N LYS A 69 3.95 13.43 4.62
CA LYS A 69 4.63 13.17 5.91
C LYS A 69 5.10 14.45 6.63
N ARG A 70 5.29 15.59 5.94
CA ARG A 70 5.69 16.84 6.57
C ARG A 70 4.59 17.33 7.53
N GLY A 71 4.96 17.50 8.81
CA GLY A 71 4.02 17.87 9.86
C GLY A 71 3.14 16.73 10.36
N ALA A 72 3.33 15.50 9.89
CA ALA A 72 2.68 14.32 10.45
C ALA A 72 3.36 13.92 11.76
N VAL A 73 2.57 13.46 12.74
CA VAL A 73 3.08 12.86 13.97
C VAL A 73 3.49 11.42 13.68
N ARG A 74 4.78 11.11 13.86
CA ARG A 74 5.32 9.76 13.71
C ARG A 74 5.27 8.98 15.03
N VAL A 75 4.82 7.73 14.99
CA VAL A 75 4.70 6.83 16.15
C VAL A 75 5.28 5.45 15.83
N PRO A 76 6.39 5.04 16.46
CA PRO A 76 7.16 5.78 17.48
C PRO A 76 7.89 7.00 16.89
N LYS A 77 8.28 7.96 17.74
CA LYS A 77 9.00 9.17 17.32
C LYS A 77 10.33 8.83 16.63
N THR A 78 10.98 7.76 17.07
CA THR A 78 12.21 7.20 16.50
C THR A 78 12.10 5.67 16.42
N GLY A 79 12.81 5.06 15.47
CA GLY A 79 12.81 3.60 15.29
C GLY A 79 11.48 3.03 14.78
N TYR A 80 11.18 1.79 15.17
CA TYR A 80 9.98 1.05 14.78
C TYR A 80 9.37 0.36 15.99
N ARG A 81 8.10 -0.05 15.87
CA ARG A 81 7.41 -0.89 16.85
C ARG A 81 7.98 -2.31 16.82
N GLY A 82 7.54 -3.16 17.75
CA GLY A 82 7.96 -4.57 17.80
C GLY A 82 7.63 -5.39 16.55
N ASP A 83 6.66 -4.95 15.74
CA ASP A 83 6.30 -5.54 14.45
C ASP A 83 6.99 -4.85 13.25
N SER A 84 8.07 -4.11 13.51
CA SER A 84 8.80 -3.31 12.52
C SER A 84 7.99 -2.21 11.83
N SER A 85 6.83 -1.83 12.37
CA SER A 85 6.01 -0.76 11.79
C SER A 85 6.27 0.61 12.40
N ALA A 86 6.00 1.66 11.62
CA ALA A 86 5.82 3.02 12.11
C ALA A 86 4.54 3.61 11.51
N VAL A 87 3.90 4.51 12.26
CA VAL A 87 2.67 5.17 11.81
C VAL A 87 2.89 6.66 11.73
N TYR A 88 2.60 7.26 10.59
CA TYR A 88 2.46 8.70 10.42
C TYR A 88 0.99 9.07 10.54
N ARG A 89 0.65 10.07 11.37
CA ARG A 89 -0.71 10.59 11.54
C ARG A 89 -0.77 12.06 11.20
N LYS A 90 -1.76 12.48 10.43
CA LYS A 90 -1.94 13.89 10.06
C LYS A 90 -3.42 14.20 9.86
N GLY A 91 -3.96 15.05 10.73
CA GLY A 91 -5.42 15.26 10.79
C GLY A 91 -6.13 13.94 11.11
N ASN A 92 -7.13 13.59 10.31
CA ASN A 92 -7.83 12.31 10.39
C ASN A 92 -7.14 11.19 9.58
N GLU A 93 -6.08 11.48 8.83
CA GLU A 93 -5.40 10.49 8.00
C GLU A 93 -4.24 9.81 8.73
N TYR A 94 -3.96 8.56 8.36
CA TYR A 94 -2.78 7.84 8.80
C TYR A 94 -2.13 7.02 7.68
N LEU A 95 -0.82 6.83 7.79
CA LEU A 95 0.00 6.01 6.92
C LEU A 95 0.86 5.08 7.77
N ILE A 96 0.68 3.77 7.62
CA ILE A 96 1.49 2.74 8.27
C ILE A 96 2.57 2.30 7.29
N VAL A 97 3.81 2.28 7.75
CA VAL A 97 4.97 1.87 6.96
C VAL A 97 5.82 0.83 7.67
N ARG A 98 6.59 0.06 6.89
CA ARG A 98 7.64 -0.85 7.36
C ARG A 98 8.92 -0.61 6.56
N PRO A 99 10.12 -0.75 7.16
CA PRO A 99 11.36 -0.70 6.40
C PRO A 99 11.50 -1.97 5.56
N ASP A 100 11.93 -1.82 4.31
CA ASP A 100 12.41 -2.94 3.50
C ASP A 100 13.82 -3.38 3.93
N LYS A 101 14.36 -4.41 3.27
CA LYS A 101 15.73 -4.92 3.51
C LYS A 101 16.85 -3.89 3.31
N TYR A 102 16.56 -2.77 2.66
CA TYR A 102 17.50 -1.67 2.42
C TYR A 102 17.25 -0.46 3.35
N GLY A 103 16.29 -0.57 4.28
CA GLY A 103 15.92 0.48 5.22
C GLY A 103 14.98 1.54 4.65
N SER A 104 14.45 1.35 3.44
CA SER A 104 13.48 2.28 2.84
C SER A 104 12.07 1.97 3.34
N GLU A 105 11.34 2.99 3.78
CA GLU A 105 9.96 2.82 4.25
C GLU A 105 9.02 2.49 3.09
N LYS A 106 8.35 1.34 3.18
CA LYS A 106 7.27 0.89 2.30
C LYS A 106 5.92 1.03 3.00
N ILE A 107 4.90 1.40 2.25
CA ILE A 107 3.53 1.55 2.74
C ILE A 107 2.93 0.16 2.97
N VAL A 108 2.39 -0.07 4.16
CA VAL A 108 1.61 -1.27 4.47
C VAL A 108 0.12 -0.97 4.44
N THR A 109 -0.26 0.24 4.87
CA THR A 109 -1.66 0.65 4.94
C THR A 109 -1.76 2.17 4.93
N TYR A 110 -2.74 2.70 4.22
CA TYR A 110 -3.22 4.06 4.38
C TYR A 110 -4.64 4.00 4.96
N GLY A 111 -5.09 5.05 5.65
CA GLY A 111 -6.46 5.13 6.07
C GLY A 111 -6.85 6.49 6.60
N VAL A 112 -8.15 6.64 6.80
CA VAL A 112 -8.76 7.81 7.43
C VAL A 112 -9.52 7.29 8.65
N ASN A 113 -9.34 7.94 9.79
CA ASN A 113 -10.15 7.69 10.97
C ASN A 113 -11.51 8.35 10.74
N ASP A 114 -12.58 7.60 10.96
CA ASP A 114 -13.92 8.17 11.06
C ASP A 114 -14.00 8.89 12.42
N ASP A 115 -14.35 10.19 12.40
CA ASP A 115 -14.55 11.02 13.60
C ASP A 115 -15.75 10.56 14.44
#